data_AF-A0AAP7A0M9-F1
#
_entry.id   AF-A0AAP7A0M9-F1
#
_cell.length_a   1.000
_cell.length_b   1.000
_cell.length_c   1.000
_cell.angle_alpha   90.00
_cell.angle_beta   90.00
_cell.angle_gamma   90.00
#
_symmetry.space_group_name_H-M   'P 1'
#
loop_
_entity.id
_entity.type
_entity.pdbx_description
1 polymer ?
#
loop_
_entity_poly.entity_id
_entity_poly.type
_entity_poly.pdbx_seq_one_letter_code
_entity_poly.pdbx_strand_id
1 'polypeptide(L)'
;MNIPSDPFSLTGISIGVLTVIWFFVRHISGKFIEKQFQKNIETYKNELQGVLESKKFDFQRMMHDFNLYRSKKHEIYPELFRFLLKATIGLNNLKNNWDFPYFRSLGKEFVVQYLLEKGVGQTEIDYITDHWLDDDEEKIQDIKYAIKKLERESVKNEYKIFHNYFLEVELYLSDEIVKVIQEILQDFDEILENMIYDLLKIRHKLDEIINYNPRTETGILYNRIFENVDKLKKQLKNELSVAEY
;
A
#
# COMPACT_ATOMS: atom_id res chain seq x y z
N MET A 1 4.39 93.40 -75.55
CA MET A 1 3.91 92.00 -75.39
C MET A 1 4.80 91.32 -74.37
N ASN A 2 4.42 91.37 -73.09
CA ASN A 2 5.11 90.67 -72.01
C ASN A 2 4.16 89.60 -71.50
N ILE A 3 4.50 88.35 -71.73
CA ILE A 3 3.84 87.20 -71.09
C ILE A 3 4.63 86.95 -69.80
N PRO A 4 4.05 87.14 -68.60
CA PRO A 4 4.74 86.80 -67.37
C PRO A 4 4.70 85.28 -67.21
N SER A 5 5.84 84.62 -67.37
CA SER A 5 6.02 83.23 -66.96
C SER A 5 6.26 83.20 -65.45
N ASP A 6 5.19 83.14 -64.67
CA ASP A 6 5.24 83.03 -63.22
C ASP A 6 5.83 81.67 -62.79
N PRO A 7 7.04 81.62 -62.20
CA PRO A 7 7.67 80.36 -61.78
C PRO A 7 7.00 79.72 -60.54
N PHE A 8 6.00 80.38 -59.94
CA PHE A 8 5.33 79.97 -58.71
C PHE A 8 4.08 79.10 -58.93
N SER A 9 3.59 78.95 -60.17
CA SER A 9 2.39 78.13 -60.45
C SER A 9 2.69 76.64 -60.63
N LEU A 10 3.92 76.27 -61.03
CA LEU A 10 4.37 74.89 -61.21
C LEU A 10 4.83 74.22 -59.90
N THR A 11 5.25 75.00 -58.91
CA THR A 11 5.66 74.50 -57.59
C THR A 11 4.48 74.23 -56.64
N GLY A 12 3.35 74.92 -56.80
CA GLY A 12 2.13 74.66 -56.03
C GLY A 12 1.44 73.34 -56.38
N ILE A 13 1.47 72.94 -57.66
CA ILE A 13 0.87 71.69 -58.15
C ILE A 13 1.67 70.47 -57.65
N SER A 14 3.00 70.57 -57.56
CA SER A 14 3.85 69.46 -57.09
C SER A 14 3.71 69.19 -55.59
N ILE A 15 3.52 70.23 -54.76
CA ILE A 15 3.29 70.09 -53.31
C ILE A 15 1.93 69.41 -53.03
N GLY A 16 0.88 69.78 -53.77
CA GLY A 16 -0.45 69.18 -53.65
C GLY A 16 -0.48 67.69 -54.02
N VAL A 17 0.27 67.29 -55.05
CA VAL A 17 0.39 65.87 -55.44
C VAL A 17 1.16 65.07 -54.39
N LEU A 18 2.22 65.63 -53.81
CA LEU A 18 3.01 64.98 -52.76
C LEU A 18 2.20 64.76 -51.47
N THR A 19 1.35 65.69 -51.06
CA THR A 19 0.50 65.53 -49.86
C THR A 19 -0.58 64.45 -50.06
N VAL A 20 -1.17 64.37 -51.25
CA VAL A 20 -2.13 63.30 -51.59
C VAL A 20 -1.44 61.94 -51.60
N ILE A 21 -0.26 61.83 -52.22
CA ILE A 21 0.53 60.58 -52.22
C ILE A 21 0.90 60.18 -50.80
N TRP A 22 1.38 61.13 -49.98
CA TRP A 22 1.72 60.87 -48.58
C TRP A 22 0.51 60.43 -47.76
N PHE A 23 -0.66 61.03 -47.98
CA PHE A 23 -1.91 60.63 -47.34
C PHE A 23 -2.29 59.19 -47.70
N PHE A 24 -2.21 58.82 -48.98
CA PHE A 24 -2.46 57.45 -49.43
C PHE A 24 -1.46 56.45 -48.86
N VAL A 25 -0.16 56.75 -48.87
CA VAL A 25 0.88 55.90 -48.29
C VAL A 25 0.66 55.72 -46.80
N ARG A 26 0.35 56.79 -46.06
CA ARG A 26 0.04 56.74 -44.63
C ARG A 26 -1.21 55.89 -44.36
N HIS A 27 -2.26 56.04 -45.17
CA HIS A 27 -3.51 55.30 -45.02
C HIS A 27 -3.34 53.80 -45.31
N ILE A 28 -2.63 53.46 -46.39
CA ILE A 28 -2.34 52.07 -46.76
C ILE A 28 -1.42 51.42 -45.71
N SER A 29 -0.37 52.12 -45.28
CA SER A 29 0.55 51.63 -44.26
C SER A 29 -0.16 51.42 -42.92
N GLY A 30 -1.02 52.36 -42.51
CA GLY A 30 -1.84 52.25 -41.30
C GLY A 30 -2.76 51.03 -41.32
N LYS A 31 -3.50 50.82 -42.41
CA LYS A 31 -4.37 49.64 -42.58
C LYS A 31 -3.60 48.32 -42.62
N PHE A 32 -2.43 48.31 -43.25
CA PHE A 32 -1.59 47.12 -43.31
C PHE A 32 -1.04 46.75 -41.93
N ILE A 33 -0.55 47.75 -41.19
CA ILE A 33 -0.07 47.59 -39.81
C ILE A 33 -1.20 47.09 -38.91
N GLU A 34 -2.37 47.72 -38.97
CA GLU A 34 -3.54 47.33 -38.16
C GLU A 34 -3.98 45.89 -38.45
N LYS A 35 -4.04 45.50 -39.74
CA LYS A 35 -4.36 44.12 -40.14
C LYS A 35 -3.33 43.12 -39.63
N GLN A 36 -2.04 43.44 -39.69
CA GLN A 36 -0.98 42.57 -39.18
C GLN A 36 -1.04 42.44 -37.65
N PHE A 37 -1.33 43.54 -36.93
CA PHE A 37 -1.53 43.50 -35.49
C PHE A 37 -2.76 42.68 -35.09
N GLN A 38 -3.90 42.87 -35.76
CA GLN A 38 -5.11 42.07 -35.52
C GLN A 38 -4.85 40.58 -35.75
N LYS A 39 -4.17 40.24 -36.85
CA LYS A 39 -3.78 38.86 -37.16
C LYS A 39 -2.86 38.27 -36.09
N ASN A 40 -1.87 39.03 -35.62
CA ASN A 40 -0.96 38.58 -34.57
C ASN A 40 -1.71 38.36 -33.25
N ILE A 41 -2.61 39.28 -32.86
CA ILE A 41 -3.44 39.16 -31.66
C ILE A 41 -4.34 37.91 -31.74
N GLU A 42 -4.98 37.69 -32.89
CA GLU A 42 -5.81 36.51 -33.11
C GLU A 42 -5.00 35.22 -33.06
N THR A 43 -3.80 35.21 -33.64
CA THR A 43 -2.87 34.08 -33.56
C THR A 43 -2.46 33.80 -32.11
N TYR A 44 -2.05 34.82 -31.35
CA TYR A 44 -1.72 34.67 -29.93
C TYR A 44 -2.90 34.20 -29.09
N LYS A 45 -4.12 34.67 -29.39
CA LYS A 45 -5.33 34.22 -28.71
C LYS A 45 -5.60 32.75 -28.98
N ASN A 46 -5.45 32.32 -30.24
CA ASN A 46 -5.64 30.92 -30.64
C ASN A 46 -4.56 30.01 -30.02
N GLU A 47 -3.29 30.45 -30.01
CA GLU A 47 -2.19 29.74 -29.34
C GLU A 47 -2.44 29.62 -27.83
N LEU A 48 -2.83 30.71 -27.17
CA LEU A 48 -3.16 30.72 -25.75
C LEU A 48 -4.35 29.81 -25.43
N GLN A 49 -5.38 29.82 -26.28
CA GLN A 49 -6.52 28.92 -26.15
C GLN A 49 -6.09 27.46 -26.29
N GLY A 50 -5.22 27.13 -27.26
CA GLY A 50 -4.67 25.79 -27.43
C GLY A 50 -3.86 25.32 -26.21
N VAL A 51 -3.00 26.20 -25.66
CA VAL A 51 -2.25 25.90 -24.42
C VAL A 51 -3.20 25.69 -23.24
N LEU A 52 -4.24 26.52 -23.10
CA LEU A 52 -5.21 26.42 -22.03
C LEU A 52 -6.05 25.14 -22.11
N GLU A 53 -6.48 24.74 -23.30
CA GLU A 53 -7.18 23.47 -23.54
C GLU A 53 -6.28 22.28 -23.23
N SER A 54 -5.01 22.30 -23.66
CA SER A 54 -4.03 21.26 -23.33
C SER A 54 -3.83 21.14 -21.81
N LYS A 55 -3.68 22.27 -21.10
CA LYS A 55 -3.53 22.24 -19.63
C LYS A 55 -4.78 21.74 -18.93
N LYS A 56 -5.97 22.14 -19.37
CA LYS A 56 -7.23 21.60 -18.83
C LYS A 56 -7.32 20.09 -19.01
N PHE A 57 -6.93 19.58 -20.17
CA PHE A 57 -6.91 18.14 -20.43
C PHE A 57 -5.92 17.41 -19.50
N ASP A 58 -4.71 17.92 -19.33
CA ASP A 58 -3.72 17.35 -18.41
C ASP A 58 -4.25 17.32 -16.96
N PHE A 59 -4.87 18.40 -16.50
CA PHE A 59 -5.48 18.46 -15.16
C PHE A 59 -6.62 17.46 -15.00
N GLN A 60 -7.49 17.31 -16.00
CA GLN A 60 -8.57 16.31 -15.98
C GLN A 60 -8.02 14.88 -15.89
N ARG A 61 -6.97 14.58 -16.66
CA ARG A 61 -6.29 13.28 -16.60
C ARG A 61 -5.68 13.03 -15.23
N MET A 62 -4.93 13.99 -14.69
CA MET A 62 -4.35 13.88 -13.34
C MET A 62 -5.43 13.66 -12.27
N MET A 63 -6.55 14.38 -12.35
CA MET A 63 -7.64 14.23 -11.40
C MET A 63 -8.31 12.86 -11.51
N HIS A 64 -8.48 12.35 -12.73
CA HIS A 64 -8.99 11.01 -12.97
C HIS A 64 -8.05 9.94 -12.39
N ASP A 65 -6.74 10.04 -12.67
CA ASP A 65 -5.74 9.08 -12.17
C ASP A 65 -5.65 9.12 -10.65
N PHE A 66 -5.73 10.31 -10.05
CA PHE A 66 -5.81 10.48 -8.59
C PHE A 66 -7.05 9.82 -7.98
N ASN A 67 -8.22 10.00 -8.61
CA ASN A 67 -9.45 9.38 -8.15
C ASN A 67 -9.38 7.85 -8.24
N LEU A 68 -8.81 7.31 -9.33
CA LEU A 68 -8.62 5.87 -9.49
C LEU A 68 -7.69 5.31 -8.41
N TYR A 69 -6.55 5.97 -8.18
CA TYR A 69 -5.60 5.58 -7.14
C TYR A 69 -6.23 5.62 -5.74
N ARG A 70 -6.94 6.71 -5.42
CA ARG A 70 -7.67 6.84 -4.15
C ARG A 70 -8.72 5.75 -3.98
N SER A 71 -9.52 5.49 -5.02
CA SER A 71 -10.53 4.44 -4.97
C SER A 71 -9.90 3.07 -4.72
N LYS A 72 -8.73 2.79 -5.30
CA LYS A 72 -7.99 1.56 -5.04
C LYS A 72 -7.47 1.48 -3.61
N LYS A 73 -6.98 2.57 -3.02
CA LYS A 73 -6.62 2.59 -1.58
C LYS A 73 -7.78 2.21 -0.67
N HIS A 74 -8.98 2.75 -0.92
CA HIS A 74 -10.18 2.43 -0.14
C HIS A 74 -10.61 0.95 -0.24
N GLU A 75 -10.26 0.27 -1.33
CA GLU A 75 -10.46 -1.17 -1.51
C GLU A 75 -9.37 -1.99 -0.81
N ILE A 76 -8.10 -1.62 -1.03
CA ILE A 76 -6.93 -2.37 -0.58
C ILE A 76 -6.76 -2.32 0.93
N TYR A 77 -6.93 -1.14 1.55
CA TYR A 77 -6.55 -0.93 2.95
C TYR A 77 -7.36 -1.78 3.93
N PRO A 78 -8.70 -1.84 3.84
CA PRO A 78 -9.49 -2.70 4.72
C PRO A 78 -9.15 -4.19 4.54
N GLU A 79 -8.90 -4.62 3.32
CA GLU A 79 -8.59 -6.02 3.02
C GLU A 79 -7.19 -6.42 3.53
N LEU A 80 -6.19 -5.57 3.32
CA LEU A 80 -4.84 -5.74 3.86
C LEU A 80 -4.88 -5.87 5.38
N PHE A 81 -5.58 -4.96 6.04
CA PHE A 81 -5.71 -4.95 7.48
C PHE A 81 -6.48 -6.17 7.99
N ARG A 82 -7.49 -6.64 7.25
CA ARG A 82 -8.22 -7.88 7.58
C ARG A 82 -7.32 -9.10 7.57
N PHE A 83 -6.44 -9.25 6.57
CA PHE A 83 -5.51 -10.38 6.52
C PHE A 83 -4.49 -10.32 7.66
N LEU A 84 -3.93 -9.14 7.94
CA LEU A 84 -3.04 -8.93 9.08
C LEU A 84 -3.72 -9.30 10.41
N LEU A 85 -4.94 -8.81 10.64
CA LEU A 85 -5.68 -9.11 11.87
C LEU A 85 -5.90 -10.60 12.08
N LYS A 86 -6.22 -11.36 11.02
CA LYS A 86 -6.36 -12.81 11.10
C LYS A 86 -5.06 -13.46 11.58
N ALA A 87 -3.95 -13.16 10.90
CA ALA A 87 -2.63 -13.69 11.28
C ALA A 87 -2.25 -13.32 12.72
N THR A 88 -2.51 -12.08 13.16
CA THR A 88 -2.21 -11.62 14.52
C THR A 88 -3.09 -12.30 15.58
N ILE A 89 -4.38 -12.53 15.29
CA ILE A 89 -5.27 -13.29 16.18
C ILE A 89 -4.78 -14.73 16.30
N GLY A 90 -4.44 -15.37 15.17
CA GLY A 90 -3.86 -16.71 15.17
C GLY A 90 -2.59 -16.78 16.02
N LEU A 91 -1.69 -15.82 15.84
CA LEU A 91 -0.45 -15.73 16.62
C LEU A 91 -0.70 -15.53 18.13
N ASN A 92 -1.69 -14.70 18.49
CA ASN A 92 -2.09 -14.48 19.88
C ASN A 92 -2.69 -15.74 20.52
N ASN A 93 -3.50 -16.48 19.76
CA ASN A 93 -4.08 -17.74 20.21
C ASN A 93 -2.98 -18.78 20.41
N LEU A 94 -2.01 -18.85 19.51
CA LEU A 94 -0.87 -19.76 19.62
C LEU A 94 -0.06 -19.49 20.91
N LYS A 95 0.15 -18.21 21.25
CA LYS A 95 0.81 -17.77 22.49
C LYS A 95 0.04 -18.16 23.75
N ASN A 96 -1.25 -17.86 23.80
CA ASN A 96 -2.01 -17.87 25.05
C ASN A 96 -2.84 -19.14 25.27
N ASN A 97 -3.24 -19.83 24.20
CA ASN A 97 -4.16 -20.96 24.29
C ASN A 97 -3.42 -22.27 24.60
N TRP A 98 -2.91 -22.41 25.82
CA TRP A 98 -2.32 -23.66 26.31
C TRP A 98 -3.29 -24.49 27.15
N ASP A 99 -4.59 -24.24 26.98
CA ASP A 99 -5.63 -24.98 27.67
C ASP A 99 -5.85 -26.32 26.98
N PHE A 100 -5.36 -27.37 27.62
CA PHE A 100 -5.50 -28.74 27.15
C PHE A 100 -6.37 -29.52 28.14
N PRO A 101 -7.19 -30.46 27.64
CA PRO A 101 -7.81 -31.45 28.51
C PRO A 101 -6.79 -32.14 29.41
N TYR A 102 -7.22 -32.55 30.60
CA TYR A 102 -6.37 -33.31 31.49
C TYR A 102 -6.21 -34.74 30.96
N PHE A 103 -5.29 -34.94 30.02
CA PHE A 103 -5.11 -36.19 29.27
C PHE A 103 -4.83 -37.41 30.15
N ARG A 104 -4.24 -37.23 31.36
CA ARG A 104 -3.99 -38.33 32.30
C ARG A 104 -5.25 -39.03 32.80
N SER A 105 -6.40 -38.36 32.79
CA SER A 105 -7.66 -38.97 33.22
C SER A 105 -8.54 -39.45 32.07
N LEU A 106 -8.05 -39.37 30.83
CA LEU A 106 -8.83 -39.65 29.63
C LEU A 106 -8.40 -40.99 29.04
N GLY A 107 -9.38 -41.80 28.64
CA GLY A 107 -9.10 -43.06 27.93
C GLY A 107 -8.52 -42.82 26.54
N LYS A 108 -7.78 -43.81 26.04
CA LYS A 108 -7.13 -43.79 24.71
C LYS A 108 -8.09 -43.39 23.59
N GLU A 109 -9.31 -43.92 23.61
CA GLU A 109 -10.33 -43.68 22.58
C GLU A 109 -10.72 -42.19 22.51
N PHE A 110 -10.84 -41.53 23.66
CA PHE A 110 -11.15 -40.10 23.71
C PHE A 110 -9.99 -39.27 23.17
N VAL A 111 -8.74 -39.63 23.51
CA VAL A 111 -7.54 -38.95 22.99
C VAL A 111 -7.46 -39.06 21.48
N VAL A 112 -7.69 -40.25 20.93
CA VAL A 112 -7.74 -40.49 19.47
C VAL A 112 -8.80 -39.60 18.82
N GLN A 113 -10.01 -39.60 19.35
CA GLN A 113 -11.10 -38.78 18.81
C GLN A 113 -10.75 -37.28 18.88
N TYR A 114 -10.23 -36.81 20.00
CA TYR A 114 -9.84 -35.41 20.17
C TYR A 114 -8.75 -34.98 19.17
N LEU A 115 -7.73 -35.82 18.94
CA LEU A 115 -6.68 -35.54 17.96
C LEU A 115 -7.23 -35.50 16.52
N LEU A 116 -8.16 -36.41 16.17
CA LEU A 116 -8.86 -36.40 14.88
C LEU A 116 -9.67 -35.11 14.70
N GLU A 117 -10.40 -34.68 15.72
CA GLU A 117 -11.18 -33.43 15.71
C GLU A 117 -10.28 -32.19 15.55
N LYS A 118 -9.05 -32.24 16.08
CA LYS A 118 -8.02 -31.21 15.87
C LYS A 118 -7.33 -31.29 14.50
N GLY A 119 -7.62 -32.32 13.69
CA GLY A 119 -7.08 -32.49 12.35
C GLY A 119 -5.69 -33.15 12.31
N VAL A 120 -5.29 -33.86 13.37
CA VAL A 120 -4.04 -34.64 13.38
C VAL A 120 -4.18 -35.84 12.44
N GLY A 121 -3.16 -36.10 11.64
CA GLY A 121 -3.17 -37.19 10.67
C GLY A 121 -3.12 -38.56 11.36
N GLN A 122 -3.80 -39.56 10.78
CA GLN A 122 -3.90 -40.91 11.36
C GLN A 122 -2.53 -41.52 11.68
N THR A 123 -1.53 -41.37 10.81
CA THR A 123 -0.17 -41.88 11.05
C THR A 123 0.47 -41.30 12.33
N GLU A 124 0.26 -40.02 12.60
CA GLU A 124 0.80 -39.35 13.80
C GLU A 124 0.00 -39.77 15.04
N ILE A 125 -1.31 -39.94 14.92
CA ILE A 125 -2.16 -40.50 15.98
C ILE A 125 -1.75 -41.93 16.35
N ASP A 126 -1.53 -42.79 15.34
CA ASP A 126 -1.09 -44.16 15.55
C ASP A 126 0.25 -44.17 16.31
N TYR A 127 1.21 -43.34 15.89
CA TYR A 127 2.50 -43.19 16.57
C TYR A 127 2.36 -42.70 18.03
N ILE A 128 1.54 -41.68 18.27
CA ILE A 128 1.33 -41.11 19.61
C ILE A 128 0.67 -42.16 20.52
N THR A 129 -0.33 -42.86 20.02
CA THR A 129 -1.16 -43.78 20.80
C THR A 129 -0.66 -45.22 20.83
N ASP A 130 0.41 -45.50 20.08
CA ASP A 130 1.18 -46.73 20.18
C ASP A 130 1.83 -46.81 21.58
N HIS A 131 1.54 -47.91 22.28
CA HIS A 131 1.92 -48.12 23.67
C HIS A 131 1.35 -47.10 24.68
N TRP A 132 0.12 -46.59 24.47
CA TRP A 132 -0.57 -45.76 25.45
C TRP A 132 -0.65 -46.44 26.83
N LEU A 133 0.04 -45.86 27.81
CA LEU A 133 -0.05 -46.20 29.23
C LEU A 133 -0.61 -44.99 29.97
N ASP A 134 -1.56 -45.21 30.89
CA ASP A 134 -2.39 -44.17 31.52
C ASP A 134 -1.63 -43.16 32.43
N ASP A 135 -0.29 -43.12 32.40
CA ASP A 135 0.53 -42.12 33.11
C ASP A 135 1.85 -41.77 32.36
N ASP A 136 1.89 -41.97 31.04
CA ASP A 136 3.07 -41.63 30.23
C ASP A 136 3.12 -40.12 29.92
N GLU A 137 3.86 -39.38 30.74
CA GLU A 137 4.04 -37.94 30.56
C GLU A 137 4.73 -37.58 29.24
N GLU A 138 5.59 -38.44 28.67
CA GLU A 138 6.22 -38.16 27.37
C GLU A 138 5.16 -38.17 26.25
N LYS A 139 4.23 -39.13 26.29
CA LYS A 139 3.12 -39.20 25.34
C LYS A 139 2.18 -38.00 25.44
N ILE A 140 1.95 -37.48 26.65
CA ILE A 140 1.17 -36.26 26.85
C ILE A 140 1.87 -35.05 26.20
N GLN A 141 3.19 -34.96 26.27
CA GLN A 141 3.92 -33.89 25.60
C GLN A 141 3.89 -34.05 24.07
N ASP A 142 3.96 -35.29 23.56
CA ASP A 142 3.79 -35.57 22.12
C ASP A 142 2.39 -35.15 21.62
N ILE A 143 1.32 -35.39 22.40
CA ILE A 143 -0.05 -34.92 22.09
C ILE A 143 -0.08 -33.40 21.98
N LYS A 144 0.41 -32.69 23.01
CA LYS A 144 0.42 -31.22 23.06
C LYS A 144 1.24 -30.65 21.90
N TYR A 145 2.39 -31.25 21.62
CA TYR A 145 3.26 -30.89 20.50
C TYR A 145 2.52 -31.03 19.16
N ALA A 146 1.86 -32.17 18.90
CA ALA A 146 1.16 -32.40 17.64
C ALA A 146 0.06 -31.36 17.40
N ILE A 147 -0.75 -31.06 18.42
CA ILE A 147 -1.81 -30.04 18.33
C ILE A 147 -1.20 -28.67 18.06
N LYS A 148 -0.17 -28.27 18.82
CA LYS A 148 0.45 -26.95 18.68
C LYS A 148 1.19 -26.77 17.36
N LYS A 149 1.78 -27.84 16.83
CA LYS A 149 2.39 -27.87 15.51
C LYS A 149 1.35 -27.58 14.41
N LEU A 150 0.15 -28.16 14.49
CA LEU A 150 -0.94 -27.85 13.56
C LEU A 150 -1.41 -26.41 13.68
N GLU A 151 -1.64 -25.92 14.90
CA GLU A 151 -2.01 -24.52 15.14
C GLU A 151 -0.96 -23.57 14.53
N ARG A 152 0.33 -23.84 14.74
CA ARG A 152 1.43 -23.07 14.15
C ARG A 152 1.38 -23.08 12.63
N GLU A 153 1.17 -24.23 11.99
CA GLU A 153 1.06 -24.29 10.53
C GLU A 153 -0.16 -23.52 10.01
N SER A 154 -1.28 -23.51 10.76
CA SER A 154 -2.43 -22.67 10.45
C SER A 154 -2.06 -21.18 10.48
N VAL A 155 -1.41 -20.71 11.55
CA VAL A 155 -0.94 -19.31 11.66
C VAL A 155 0.04 -18.96 10.55
N LYS A 156 0.97 -19.87 10.22
CA LYS A 156 1.93 -19.68 9.12
C LYS A 156 1.22 -19.53 7.78
N ASN A 157 0.12 -20.24 7.55
CA ASN A 157 -0.67 -20.09 6.33
C ASN A 157 -1.40 -18.74 6.29
N GLU A 158 -1.98 -18.29 7.40
CA GLU A 158 -2.59 -16.95 7.49
C GLU A 158 -1.56 -15.84 7.26
N TYR A 159 -0.37 -15.98 7.84
CA TYR A 159 0.77 -15.10 7.62
C TYR A 159 1.18 -15.06 6.15
N LYS A 160 1.31 -16.21 5.47
CA LYS A 160 1.60 -16.27 4.03
C LYS A 160 0.56 -15.56 3.18
N ILE A 161 -0.73 -15.73 3.51
CA ILE A 161 -1.82 -15.04 2.81
C ILE A 161 -1.66 -13.52 2.95
N PHE A 162 -1.40 -13.05 4.18
CA PHE A 162 -1.13 -11.62 4.44
C PHE A 162 0.10 -11.11 3.66
N HIS A 163 1.22 -11.81 3.74
CA HIS A 163 2.47 -11.43 3.08
C HIS A 163 2.30 -11.39 1.56
N ASN A 164 1.70 -12.41 0.95
CA ASN A 164 1.46 -12.44 -0.49
C ASN A 164 0.56 -11.27 -0.94
N TYR A 165 -0.53 -11.02 -0.20
CA TYR A 165 -1.42 -9.89 -0.51
C TYR A 165 -0.70 -8.54 -0.37
N PHE A 166 0.16 -8.37 0.64
CA PHE A 166 1.00 -7.18 0.78
C PHE A 166 1.89 -6.96 -0.45
N LEU A 167 2.58 -8.00 -0.94
CA LEU A 167 3.43 -7.90 -2.13
C LEU A 167 2.63 -7.54 -3.40
N GLU A 168 1.41 -8.04 -3.53
CA GLU A 168 0.53 -7.71 -4.67
C GLU A 168 0.09 -6.25 -4.69
N VAL A 169 -0.06 -5.63 -3.51
CA VAL A 169 -0.63 -4.29 -3.38
C VAL A 169 0.37 -3.20 -3.00
N GLU A 170 1.65 -3.54 -2.85
CA GLU A 170 2.72 -2.65 -2.36
C GLU A 170 2.76 -1.30 -3.09
N LEU A 171 2.57 -1.32 -4.43
CA LEU A 171 2.57 -0.11 -5.28
C LEU A 171 1.48 0.92 -4.94
N TYR A 172 0.45 0.52 -4.18
CA TYR A 172 -0.64 1.39 -3.75
C TYR A 172 -0.45 1.93 -2.33
N LEU A 173 0.58 1.50 -1.61
CA LEU A 173 0.84 1.88 -0.23
C LEU A 173 1.80 3.08 -0.18
N SER A 174 1.76 3.84 0.91
CA SER A 174 2.79 4.85 1.21
C SER A 174 4.05 4.17 1.77
N ASP A 175 5.20 4.83 1.62
CA ASP A 175 6.47 4.34 2.16
C ASP A 175 6.39 4.12 3.69
N GLU A 176 5.64 4.97 4.39
CA GLU A 176 5.43 4.85 5.83
C GLU A 176 4.63 3.59 6.21
N ILE A 177 3.58 3.25 5.43
CA ILE A 177 2.81 2.02 5.61
C ILE A 177 3.68 0.80 5.30
N VAL A 178 4.40 0.84 4.18
CA VAL A 178 5.30 -0.24 3.74
C VAL A 178 6.31 -0.57 4.83
N LYS A 179 6.96 0.45 5.38
CA LYS A 179 7.94 0.29 6.46
C LYS A 179 7.35 -0.40 7.69
N VAL A 180 6.16 0.03 8.14
CA VAL A 180 5.51 -0.57 9.32
C VAL A 180 5.13 -2.03 9.05
N ILE A 181 4.67 -2.35 7.84
CA ILE A 181 4.37 -3.74 7.48
C ILE A 181 5.64 -4.59 7.44
N GLN A 182 6.74 -4.08 6.90
CA GLN A 182 8.02 -4.81 6.88
C GLN A 182 8.53 -5.11 8.30
N GLU A 183 8.41 -4.16 9.23
CA GLU A 183 8.72 -4.37 10.65
C GLU A 183 7.83 -5.50 11.24
N ILE A 184 6.53 -5.52 10.92
CA ILE A 184 5.62 -6.59 11.36
C ILE A 184 6.01 -7.95 10.76
N LEU A 185 6.31 -8.01 9.46
CA LEU A 185 6.69 -9.24 8.76
C LEU A 185 7.96 -9.85 9.37
N GLN A 186 8.98 -9.03 9.62
CA GLN A 186 10.22 -9.46 10.27
C GLN A 186 9.94 -10.08 11.64
N ASP A 187 9.10 -9.45 12.46
CA ASP A 187 8.74 -9.97 13.79
C ASP A 187 7.95 -11.28 13.71
N PHE A 188 7.05 -11.40 12.73
CA PHE A 188 6.30 -12.63 12.49
C PHE A 188 7.22 -13.79 12.13
N ASP A 189 8.17 -13.57 11.22
CA ASP A 189 9.13 -14.59 10.82
C ASP A 189 9.96 -15.06 12.02
N GLU A 190 10.49 -14.12 12.81
CA GLU A 190 11.29 -14.42 14.00
C GLU A 190 10.48 -15.21 15.05
N ILE A 191 9.22 -14.83 15.32
CA ILE A 191 8.36 -15.58 16.26
C ILE A 191 8.06 -16.99 15.72
N LEU A 192 7.71 -17.13 14.44
CA LEU A 192 7.37 -18.43 13.85
C LEU A 192 8.56 -19.39 13.80
N GLU A 193 9.78 -18.87 13.71
CA GLU A 193 11.03 -19.63 13.84
C GLU A 193 11.29 -20.02 15.30
N ASN A 194 11.25 -19.06 16.22
CA ASN A 194 11.47 -19.29 17.65
C ASN A 194 10.48 -20.31 18.23
N MET A 195 9.23 -20.28 17.77
CA MET A 195 8.21 -21.23 18.21
C MET A 195 8.52 -22.68 17.85
N ILE A 196 9.28 -22.97 16.78
CA ILE A 196 9.69 -24.36 16.52
C ILE A 196 10.55 -24.87 17.68
N TYR A 197 11.52 -24.05 18.09
CA TYR A 197 12.43 -24.39 19.18
C TYR A 197 11.69 -24.56 20.51
N ASP A 198 10.74 -23.66 20.81
CA ASP A 198 9.91 -23.76 22.01
C ASP A 198 9.08 -25.05 22.02
N LEU A 199 8.48 -25.42 20.88
CA LEU A 199 7.70 -26.66 20.77
C LEU A 199 8.56 -27.91 20.93
N LEU A 200 9.77 -27.94 20.37
CA LEU A 200 10.71 -29.04 20.55
C LEU A 200 11.21 -29.14 22.00
N LYS A 201 11.43 -28.00 22.67
CA LYS A 201 11.82 -27.95 24.08
C LYS A 201 10.76 -28.60 24.97
N ILE A 202 9.49 -28.29 24.71
CA ILE A 202 8.35 -28.86 25.41
C ILE A 202 8.27 -30.38 25.19
N ARG A 203 8.41 -30.83 23.93
CA ARG A 203 8.39 -32.25 23.58
C ARG A 203 9.45 -33.06 24.33
N HIS A 204 10.67 -32.53 24.42
CA HIS A 204 11.82 -33.24 24.99
C HIS A 204 12.10 -32.91 26.46
N LYS A 205 11.23 -32.14 27.14
CA LYS A 205 11.42 -31.67 28.53
C LYS A 205 12.81 -31.06 28.75
N LEU A 206 13.32 -30.31 27.76
CA LEU A 206 14.69 -29.76 27.77
C LEU A 206 14.85 -28.54 28.71
N ASP A 207 14.10 -28.48 29.81
CA ASP A 207 14.11 -27.36 30.76
C ASP A 207 15.45 -27.18 31.49
N GLU A 208 16.34 -28.17 31.49
CA GLU A 208 17.57 -28.14 32.29
C GLU A 208 18.84 -27.62 31.56
N ILE A 209 18.87 -27.47 30.24
CA ILE A 209 20.17 -27.39 29.52
C ILE A 209 20.52 -26.01 28.96
N ILE A 210 19.57 -25.07 28.79
CA ILE A 210 19.88 -23.82 28.08
C ILE A 210 19.36 -22.61 28.87
N ASN A 211 20.30 -21.74 29.26
CA ASN A 211 20.11 -20.44 29.93
C ASN A 211 19.46 -19.38 29.00
N TYR A 212 18.62 -19.84 28.06
CA TYR A 212 17.86 -19.03 27.12
C TYR A 212 16.46 -18.82 27.70
N ASN A 213 16.02 -17.57 27.81
CA ASN A 213 14.68 -17.20 28.26
C ASN A 213 13.83 -16.76 27.06
N PRO A 214 13.35 -17.69 26.21
CA PRO A 214 12.57 -17.37 25.01
C PRO A 214 11.29 -16.61 25.34
N ARG A 215 10.79 -16.71 26.58
CA ARG A 215 9.60 -15.98 27.03
C ARG A 215 9.81 -14.47 27.08
N THR A 216 11.02 -13.99 27.34
CA THR A 216 11.31 -12.55 27.35
C THR A 216 11.51 -12.00 25.94
N GLU A 217 12.30 -12.66 25.11
CA GLU A 217 12.57 -12.18 23.73
C GLU A 217 11.33 -12.29 22.84
N THR A 218 10.71 -13.47 22.77
CA THR A 218 9.48 -13.65 21.99
C THR A 218 8.36 -12.75 22.53
N GLY A 219 8.30 -12.55 23.84
CA GLY A 219 7.38 -11.61 24.48
C GLY A 219 7.54 -10.17 23.99
N ILE A 220 8.78 -9.71 23.81
CA ILE A 220 9.09 -8.38 23.24
C ILE A 220 8.61 -8.30 21.78
N LEU A 221 8.88 -9.33 20.98
CA LEU A 221 8.43 -9.39 19.58
C LEU A 221 6.90 -9.32 19.46
N TYR A 222 6.18 -10.08 20.30
CA TYR A 222 4.73 -10.01 20.36
C TYR A 222 4.23 -8.58 20.60
N ASN A 223 4.78 -7.90 21.61
CA ASN A 223 4.38 -6.53 21.93
C ASN A 223 4.67 -5.57 20.76
N ARG A 224 5.84 -5.71 20.11
CA ARG A 224 6.22 -4.93 18.93
C ARG A 224 5.24 -5.11 17.77
N ILE A 225 4.80 -6.35 17.49
CA ILE A 225 3.75 -6.62 16.50
C ILE A 225 2.47 -5.87 16.87
N PHE A 226 1.97 -5.98 18.10
CA PHE A 226 0.71 -5.34 18.48
C PHE A 226 0.79 -3.80 18.43
N GLU A 227 1.91 -3.22 18.85
CA GLU A 227 2.18 -1.79 18.74
C GLU A 227 2.19 -1.34 17.26
N ASN A 228 2.86 -2.10 16.40
CA ASN A 228 2.92 -1.81 14.98
C ASN A 228 1.58 -2.02 14.26
N VAL A 229 0.78 -3.00 14.66
CA VAL A 229 -0.59 -3.19 14.16
C VAL A 229 -1.46 -1.98 14.50
N ASP A 230 -1.36 -1.43 15.72
CA ASP A 230 -2.11 -0.22 16.09
C ASP A 230 -1.60 1.03 15.35
N LYS A 231 -0.28 1.16 15.20
CA LYS A 231 0.37 2.21 14.40
C LYS A 231 -0.10 2.17 12.94
N LEU A 232 -0.09 1.00 12.33
CA LEU A 232 -0.56 0.78 10.96
C LEU A 232 -2.04 1.16 10.84
N LYS A 233 -2.89 0.71 11.76
CA LYS A 233 -4.33 1.06 11.79
C LYS A 233 -4.53 2.57 11.80
N LYS A 234 -3.75 3.31 12.59
CA LYS A 234 -3.81 4.79 12.65
C LYS A 234 -3.38 5.41 11.32
N GLN A 235 -2.28 4.95 10.72
CA GLN A 235 -1.81 5.43 9.41
C GLN A 235 -2.83 5.18 8.30
N LEU A 236 -3.38 3.97 8.21
CA LEU A 236 -4.41 3.62 7.24
C LEU A 236 -5.64 4.54 7.40
N LYS A 237 -6.10 4.76 8.63
CA LYS A 237 -7.21 5.68 8.90
C LYS A 237 -6.91 7.11 8.46
N ASN A 238 -5.71 7.63 8.77
CA ASN A 238 -5.31 8.98 8.42
C ASN A 238 -5.29 9.20 6.90
N GLU A 239 -4.78 8.23 6.14
CA GLU A 239 -4.77 8.30 4.68
C GLU A 239 -6.17 8.16 4.05
N LEU A 240 -7.07 7.43 4.70
CA LEU A 240 -8.46 7.31 4.24
C LEU A 240 -9.32 8.52 4.64
N SER A 241 -8.98 9.22 5.74
CA SER A 241 -9.76 10.33 6.28
C SER A 241 -9.58 11.65 5.54
N VAL A 242 -8.90 11.65 4.39
CA VAL A 242 -8.61 12.85 3.59
C VAL A 242 -9.89 13.41 2.96
N ALA A 243 -10.65 14.14 3.78
CA ALA A 243 -11.55 15.21 3.41
C ALA A 243 -10.84 16.58 3.49
N GLU A 244 -9.52 16.61 3.66
CA GLU A 244 -8.72 17.84 3.80
C GLU A 244 -7.58 17.88 2.76
N TYR A 245 -7.93 18.19 1.51
CA TYR A 245 -7.04 18.84 0.54
C TYR A 245 -7.83 19.95 -0.15
#